data_AF-A0A813FG80-F1
#
_entry.id   AF-A0A813FG80-F1
#
_cell.length_a   1.000
_cell.length_b   1.000
_cell.length_c   1.000
_cell.angle_alpha   90.00
_cell.angle_beta   90.00
_cell.angle_gamma   90.00
#
_symmetry.space_group_name_H-M   'P 1'
#
loop_
_entity.id
_entity.type
_entity.pdbx_description
1 polymer ?
#
loop_
_entity_poly.entity_id
_entity_poly.type
_entity_poly.pdbx_seq_one_letter_code
_entity_poly.pdbx_strand_id
1 'polypeptide(L)'
;MAPALSGDTPWFRWLMFGYFASHIPISLCIGGQVVLHPWVVRYPSALRRLLQIHVEANGDFLMASPPSWLRSLLAAELLLQLPFFPFAAAAFWRASPADNAMRLPCIIYGTHVVTTQIPILAAIVLDTEHVKSESHRWKLFGMYVPYLAVPLLLTAVMLARPAPFSFSKKIT
;
A
#
# COMPACT_ATOMS: atom_id res chain seq x y z
N MET A 1 -24.32 -6.33 -17.92
CA MET A 1 -23.68 -5.00 -17.76
C MET A 1 -23.52 -4.75 -16.28
N ALA A 2 -22.29 -4.70 -15.75
CA ALA A 2 -22.08 -4.21 -14.40
C ALA A 2 -22.61 -2.76 -14.33
N PRO A 3 -23.34 -2.37 -13.27
CA PRO A 3 -23.83 -1.01 -13.15
C PRO A 3 -22.62 -0.09 -13.27
N ALA A 4 -22.67 0.82 -14.24
CA ALA A 4 -21.73 1.92 -14.30
C ALA A 4 -21.90 2.66 -12.97
N LEU A 5 -20.95 2.45 -12.05
CA LEU A 5 -20.78 3.28 -10.87
C LEU A 5 -20.69 4.70 -11.43
N SER A 6 -21.80 5.42 -11.32
CA SER A 6 -22.00 6.73 -11.90
C SER A 6 -20.84 7.64 -11.49
N GLY A 7 -20.47 8.55 -12.40
CA GLY A 7 -19.53 9.62 -12.10
C GLY A 7 -19.83 10.19 -10.71
N ASP A 8 -18.76 10.40 -9.95
CA ASP A 8 -18.76 10.81 -8.55
C ASP A 8 -18.90 9.67 -7.54
N THR A 9 -17.82 8.89 -7.40
CA THR A 9 -17.50 8.26 -6.10
C THR A 9 -16.41 9.06 -5.39
N PRO A 10 -16.72 10.23 -4.76
CA PRO A 10 -15.75 11.01 -4.00
C PRO A 10 -14.99 10.16 -2.98
N TRP A 11 -15.67 9.20 -2.36
CA TRP A 11 -15.07 8.29 -1.39
C TRP A 11 -13.90 7.50 -1.99
N PHE A 12 -14.01 7.00 -3.22
CA PHE A 12 -12.95 6.21 -3.85
C PHE A 12 -11.74 7.09 -4.11
N ARG A 13 -11.98 8.30 -4.65
CA ARG A 13 -10.93 9.29 -4.89
C ARG A 13 -10.18 9.62 -3.59
N TRP A 14 -10.89 9.94 -2.53
CA TRP A 14 -10.30 10.31 -1.25
C TRP A 14 -9.63 9.12 -0.54
N LEU A 15 -10.19 7.91 -0.67
CA LEU A 15 -9.57 6.68 -0.21
C LEU A 15 -8.22 6.45 -0.91
N MET A 16 -8.18 6.54 -2.24
CA MET A 16 -6.93 6.36 -3.00
C MET A 16 -5.92 7.46 -2.69
N PHE A 17 -6.35 8.73 -2.61
CA PHE A 17 -5.47 9.83 -2.20
C PHE A 17 -4.86 9.58 -0.82
N GLY A 18 -5.68 9.31 0.19
CA GLY A 18 -5.23 9.05 1.54
C GLY A 18 -4.33 7.81 1.63
N TYR A 19 -4.65 6.76 0.88
CA TYR A 19 -3.83 5.56 0.76
C TYR A 19 -2.43 5.91 0.23
N PHE A 20 -2.32 6.49 -0.97
CA PHE A 20 -1.01 6.82 -1.55
C PHE A 20 -0.23 7.85 -0.72
N ALA A 21 -0.91 8.87 -0.19
CA ALA A 21 -0.28 9.91 0.62
C ALA A 21 0.28 9.37 1.94
N SER A 22 -0.45 8.48 2.63
CA SER A 22 0.01 7.88 3.88
C SER A 22 1.13 6.86 3.68
N HIS A 23 1.20 6.20 2.52
CA HIS A 23 2.27 5.24 2.23
C HIS A 23 3.64 5.91 2.08
N ILE A 24 3.71 7.16 1.63
CA ILE A 24 5.01 7.87 1.49
C ILE A 24 5.79 7.90 2.83
N PRO A 25 5.25 8.48 3.93
CA PRO A 25 5.97 8.48 5.19
C PRO A 25 6.09 7.08 5.80
N ILE A 26 5.13 6.17 5.60
CA ILE A 26 5.24 4.80 6.13
C ILE A 26 6.40 4.06 5.45
N SER A 27 6.47 4.05 4.12
CA SER A 27 7.54 3.40 3.38
C SER A 27 8.91 4.00 3.71
N LEU A 28 9.02 5.33 3.82
CA LEU A 28 10.30 5.97 4.18
C LEU A 28 10.71 5.71 5.63
N CYS A 29 9.78 5.87 6.58
CA CYS A 29 10.08 5.82 8.01
C CYS A 29 10.03 4.41 8.58
N ILE A 30 9.32 3.45 7.98
CA ILE A 30 9.17 2.09 8.48
C ILE A 30 9.83 1.10 7.51
N GLY A 31 9.38 1.04 6.25
CA GLY A 31 9.93 0.13 5.23
C GLY A 31 11.42 0.35 4.97
N GLY A 32 11.83 1.62 4.88
CA GLY A 32 13.21 2.03 4.68
C GLY A 32 14.15 1.58 5.80
N GLN A 33 13.68 1.49 7.05
CA GLN A 33 14.49 0.98 8.17
C GLN A 33 14.80 -0.51 8.04
N VAL A 34 13.93 -1.27 7.37
CA VAL A 34 14.10 -2.72 7.18
C VAL A 34 15.09 -3.01 6.04
N VAL A 35 15.11 -2.16 5.01
CA VAL A 35 15.91 -2.37 3.80
C VAL A 35 17.27 -1.67 3.86
N LEU A 36 17.30 -0.42 4.35
CA LEU A 36 18.50 0.40 4.33
C LEU A 36 19.38 0.08 5.53
N HIS A 37 20.53 -0.53 5.25
CA HIS A 37 21.48 -0.87 6.29
C HIS A 37 22.08 0.42 6.92
N PRO A 38 22.46 0.41 8.22
CA PRO A 38 22.93 1.61 8.94
C PRO A 38 24.17 2.32 8.36
N TRP A 39 24.91 1.66 7.46
CA TRP A 39 26.01 2.26 6.72
C TRP A 39 25.57 3.22 5.59
N VAL A 40 24.34 3.08 5.10
CA VAL A 40 23.76 3.87 4.00
C VAL A 40 22.93 5.00 4.58
N VAL A 41 22.03 4.69 5.52
CA VAL A 41 21.24 5.69 6.25
C VAL A 41 21.17 5.32 7.73
N ARG A 42 21.54 6.26 8.60
CA ARG A 42 21.32 6.14 10.04
C ARG A 42 20.02 6.82 10.43
N TYR A 43 18.98 6.02 10.66
CA TYR A 43 17.70 6.53 11.11
C TYR A 43 17.78 7.16 12.52
N PRO A 44 17.18 8.35 12.73
CA PRO A 44 17.03 8.95 14.04
C PRO A 44 16.44 7.98 15.07
N SER A 45 16.83 8.11 16.34
CA SER A 45 16.32 7.25 17.42
C SER A 45 14.79 7.29 17.52
N ALA A 46 14.18 8.44 17.28
CA ALA A 46 12.72 8.58 17.25
C ALA A 46 12.06 7.67 16.20
N LEU A 47 12.58 7.61 14.97
CA LEU A 47 12.03 6.74 13.92
C LEU A 47 12.25 5.26 14.22
N ARG A 48 13.42 4.90 14.77
CA ARG A 48 13.67 3.53 15.25
C ARG A 48 12.71 3.13 16.36
N ARG A 49 12.39 4.06 17.26
CA ARG A 49 11.40 3.83 18.32
C ARG A 49 9.99 3.66 17.77
N LEU A 50 9.61 4.39 16.72
CA LEU A 50 8.32 4.18 16.06
C LEU A 50 8.17 2.77 15.48
N LEU A 51 9.20 2.22 14.84
CA LEU A 51 9.19 0.84 14.36
C LEU A 51 9.05 -0.16 15.52
N GLN A 52 9.78 0.06 16.62
CA GLN A 52 9.65 -0.79 17.81
C GLN A 52 8.23 -0.75 18.39
N ILE A 53 7.63 0.44 18.51
CA ILE A 53 6.25 0.58 19.00
C ILE A 53 5.28 -0.16 18.08
N HIS A 54 5.44 -0.06 16.76
CA HIS A 54 4.64 -0.81 15.80
C HIS A 54 4.76 -2.32 16.00
N VAL A 55 5.98 -2.83 16.13
CA VAL A 55 6.27 -4.25 16.36
C VAL A 55 5.67 -4.73 17.68
N GLU A 56 5.88 -3.98 18.77
CA GLU A 56 5.40 -4.31 20.11
C GLU A 56 3.86 -4.31 20.16
N ALA A 57 3.21 -3.28 19.59
CA ALA A 57 1.75 -3.11 19.63
C ALA A 57 1.00 -4.17 18.81
N ASN A 58 1.60 -4.64 17.72
CA ASN A 58 0.96 -5.56 16.78
C ASN A 58 1.46 -7.00 16.88
N GLY A 59 2.55 -7.25 17.62
CA GLY A 59 3.21 -8.56 17.61
C GLY A 59 3.75 -8.92 16.22
N ASP A 60 4.21 -7.90 15.48
CA ASP A 60 4.58 -8.02 14.07
C ASP A 60 5.96 -8.66 13.93
N PHE A 61 6.00 -9.98 13.90
CA PHE A 61 7.24 -10.76 13.79
C PHE A 61 7.97 -10.54 12.45
N LEU A 62 7.20 -10.25 11.38
CA LEU A 62 7.74 -9.96 10.05
C LEU A 62 8.57 -8.67 10.07
N MET A 63 8.15 -7.67 10.83
CA MET A 63 8.91 -6.42 10.97
C MET A 63 9.98 -6.50 12.09
N ALA A 64 9.79 -7.39 13.08
CA ALA A 64 10.77 -7.62 14.15
C ALA A 64 12.06 -8.30 13.65
N SER A 65 11.91 -9.35 12.84
CA SER A 65 13.01 -10.13 12.26
C SER A 65 12.72 -10.40 10.78
N PRO A 66 12.86 -9.39 9.91
CA PRO A 66 12.41 -9.48 8.53
C PRO A 66 13.23 -10.50 7.75
N PRO A 67 12.60 -11.56 7.21
CA PRO A 67 13.28 -12.54 6.37
C PRO A 67 13.74 -11.91 5.06
N SER A 68 14.74 -12.53 4.40
CA SER A 68 15.34 -11.98 3.18
C SER A 68 14.31 -11.70 2.08
N TRP A 69 13.33 -12.59 1.89
CA TRP A 69 12.26 -12.41 0.91
C TRP A 69 11.43 -11.15 1.21
N LEU A 70 11.10 -10.85 2.47
CA LEU A 70 10.35 -9.66 2.84
C LEU A 70 11.18 -8.41 2.61
N ARG A 71 12.47 -8.44 2.96
CA ARG A 71 13.40 -7.34 2.66
C ARG A 71 13.48 -7.08 1.16
N SER A 72 13.47 -8.12 0.32
CA SER A 72 13.44 -7.97 -1.14
C SER A 72 12.14 -7.33 -1.63
N LEU A 73 10.98 -7.69 -1.06
CA LEU A 73 9.70 -7.06 -1.38
C LEU A 73 9.65 -5.58 -0.98
N LEU A 74 10.13 -5.25 0.23
CA LEU A 74 10.24 -3.87 0.70
C LEU A 74 11.28 -3.07 -0.10
N ALA A 75 12.34 -3.70 -0.59
CA ALA A 75 13.28 -3.05 -1.51
C ALA A 75 12.60 -2.71 -2.85
N ALA A 76 11.79 -3.61 -3.39
CA ALA A 76 10.98 -3.33 -4.58
C ALA A 76 9.97 -2.20 -4.31
N GLU A 77 9.37 -2.14 -3.12
CA GLU A 77 8.52 -1.01 -2.71
C GLU A 77 9.29 0.33 -2.78
N LEU A 78 10.46 0.41 -2.16
CA LEU A 78 11.26 1.65 -2.16
C LEU A 78 11.74 2.07 -3.55
N LEU A 79 12.04 1.11 -4.43
CA LEU A 79 12.58 1.41 -5.77
C LEU A 79 11.50 1.68 -6.80
N LEU A 80 10.36 0.97 -6.74
CA LEU A 80 9.35 1.00 -7.79
C LEU A 80 8.08 1.73 -7.35
N GLN A 81 7.64 1.52 -6.11
CA GLN A 81 6.36 2.03 -5.62
C GLN A 81 6.49 3.42 -5.00
N LEU A 82 7.52 3.65 -4.20
CA LEU A 82 7.74 4.92 -3.53
C LEU A 82 7.87 6.10 -4.50
N PRO A 83 8.58 6.01 -5.65
CA PRO A 83 8.59 7.09 -6.64
C PRO A 83 7.22 7.32 -7.29
N PHE A 84 6.35 6.30 -7.34
CA PHE A 84 5.02 6.37 -7.93
C PHE A 84 3.99 7.05 -7.01
N PHE A 85 4.10 6.89 -5.69
CA PHE A 85 3.11 7.39 -4.73
C PHE A 85 2.79 8.89 -4.87
N PRO A 86 3.75 9.82 -5.03
CA PRO A 86 3.43 11.24 -5.17
C PRO A 86 2.63 11.53 -6.45
N PHE A 87 2.93 10.86 -7.55
CA PHE A 87 2.19 11.02 -8.81
C PHE A 87 0.77 10.49 -8.69
N ALA A 88 0.60 9.32 -8.08
CA ALA A 88 -0.72 8.74 -7.82
C ALA A 88 -1.54 9.62 -6.88
N ALA A 89 -0.97 10.04 -5.75
CA ALA A 89 -1.62 10.95 -4.80
C ALA A 89 -2.04 12.26 -5.50
N ALA A 90 -1.16 12.88 -6.29
CA ALA A 90 -1.48 14.10 -7.01
C ALA A 90 -2.60 13.90 -8.05
N ALA A 91 -2.61 12.76 -8.74
CA ALA A 91 -3.65 12.41 -9.71
C ALA A 91 -5.02 12.22 -9.04
N PHE A 92 -5.09 11.52 -7.90
CA PHE A 92 -6.33 11.40 -7.12
C PHE A 92 -6.72 12.69 -6.41
N TRP A 93 -5.75 13.57 -6.08
CA TRP A 93 -6.04 14.90 -5.56
C TRP A 93 -6.64 15.83 -6.62
N ARG A 94 -6.07 15.89 -7.83
CA ARG A 94 -6.58 16.75 -8.92
C ARG A 94 -7.84 16.19 -9.55
N ALA A 95 -7.82 14.88 -9.80
CA ALA A 95 -8.89 14.12 -10.44
C ALA A 95 -9.38 14.79 -11.73
N SER A 96 -8.47 15.05 -12.65
CA SER A 96 -8.74 15.73 -13.92
C SER A 96 -8.68 14.77 -15.12
N PRO A 97 -9.25 15.12 -16.28
CA PRO A 97 -9.14 14.28 -17.48
C PRO A 97 -7.70 13.99 -17.93
N ALA A 98 -6.74 14.88 -17.62
CA ALA A 98 -5.32 14.67 -17.90
C ALA A 98 -4.72 13.51 -17.08
N ASP A 99 -5.32 13.21 -15.91
CA ASP A 99 -4.88 12.14 -15.03
C ASP A 99 -5.31 10.75 -15.54
N ASN A 100 -6.09 10.64 -16.62
CA ASN A 100 -6.41 9.35 -17.25
C ASN A 100 -5.17 8.56 -17.71
N ALA A 101 -4.04 9.24 -17.96
CA ALA A 101 -2.75 8.60 -18.21
C ALA A 101 -2.29 7.70 -17.04
N MET A 102 -2.77 7.97 -15.82
CA MET A 102 -2.44 7.18 -14.61
C MET A 102 -3.17 5.84 -14.55
N ARG A 103 -4.12 5.56 -15.45
CA ARG A 103 -4.86 4.31 -15.47
C ARG A 103 -3.94 3.08 -15.56
N LEU A 104 -3.07 3.03 -16.56
CA LEU A 104 -2.17 1.90 -16.75
C LEU A 104 -1.14 1.77 -15.61
N PRO A 105 -0.45 2.85 -15.18
CA PRO A 105 0.40 2.82 -13.99
C PRO A 105 -0.31 2.29 -12.74
N CYS A 106 -1.56 2.69 -12.49
CA CYS A 106 -2.35 2.19 -11.35
C CYS A 106 -2.66 0.69 -11.45
N ILE A 107 -2.91 0.15 -12.66
CA ILE A 107 -3.11 -1.28 -12.87
C ILE A 107 -1.82 -2.05 -12.58
N ILE A 108 -0.68 -1.57 -13.09
CA ILE A 108 0.63 -2.19 -12.87
C ILE A 108 0.95 -2.19 -11.37
N TYR A 109 0.84 -1.01 -10.73
CA TYR A 109 1.04 -0.85 -9.30
C TYR A 109 0.13 -1.78 -8.49
N GLY A 110 -1.18 -1.72 -8.72
CA GLY A 110 -2.15 -2.46 -7.92
C GLY A 110 -1.96 -3.97 -8.07
N THR A 111 -1.70 -4.45 -9.29
CA THR A 111 -1.41 -5.88 -9.54
C THR A 111 -0.13 -6.30 -8.82
N HIS A 112 0.94 -5.49 -8.91
CA HIS A 112 2.19 -5.78 -8.23
C HIS A 112 1.99 -5.87 -6.70
N VAL A 113 1.35 -4.88 -6.08
CA VAL A 113 1.11 -4.91 -4.62
C VAL A 113 0.25 -6.10 -4.21
N VAL A 114 -0.79 -6.43 -4.97
CA VAL A 114 -1.60 -7.63 -4.70
C VAL A 114 -0.71 -8.87 -4.70
N THR A 115 0.18 -9.02 -5.70
CA THR A 115 1.08 -10.18 -5.76
C THR A 115 2.10 -10.23 -4.63
N THR A 116 2.60 -9.08 -4.15
CA THR A 116 3.55 -9.05 -3.03
C THR A 116 2.88 -9.24 -1.67
N GLN A 117 1.60 -8.91 -1.54
CA GLN A 117 0.84 -9.09 -0.29
C GLN A 117 0.43 -10.54 -0.04
N ILE A 118 0.23 -11.35 -1.08
CA ILE A 118 -0.11 -12.77 -0.95
C ILE A 118 0.90 -13.54 -0.08
N PRO A 119 2.22 -13.53 -0.35
CA PRO A 119 3.18 -14.24 0.50
C PRO A 119 3.26 -13.69 1.92
N ILE A 120 3.01 -12.38 2.13
CA ILE A 120 2.98 -11.77 3.46
C ILE A 120 1.80 -12.31 4.28
N LEU A 121 0.60 -12.32 3.70
CA LEU A 121 -0.60 -12.86 4.35
C LEU A 121 -0.47 -14.36 4.58
N ALA A 122 0.09 -15.10 3.63
CA ALA A 122 0.38 -16.53 3.79
C ALA A 122 1.37 -16.77 4.94
N ALA A 123 2.43 -15.98 5.06
CA ALA A 123 3.37 -16.08 6.17
C ALA A 123 2.67 -15.86 7.51
N ILE A 124 1.76 -14.90 7.64
CA ILE A 124 1.01 -14.67 8.89
C ILE A 124 0.11 -15.86 9.24
N VAL A 125 -0.59 -16.43 8.24
CA VAL A 125 -1.56 -17.51 8.46
C VAL A 125 -0.87 -18.84 8.76
N LEU A 126 0.21 -19.14 8.04
CA LEU A 126 0.88 -20.43 8.07
C LEU A 126 2.00 -20.51 9.12
N ASP A 127 2.43 -19.39 9.69
CA ASP A 127 3.47 -19.39 10.72
C ASP A 127 2.95 -19.96 12.05
N THR A 128 3.67 -20.98 12.52
CA THR A 128 3.39 -21.69 13.78
C THR A 128 4.40 -21.41 14.88
N GLU A 129 5.49 -20.68 14.58
CA GLU A 129 6.64 -20.51 15.47
C GLU A 129 6.70 -19.13 16.13
N HIS A 130 6.40 -18.08 15.36
CA HIS A 130 6.57 -16.69 15.76
C HIS A 130 5.26 -16.05 16.23
N VAL A 131 4.11 -16.59 15.82
CA VAL A 131 2.80 -16.05 16.19
C VAL A 131 2.43 -16.46 17.63
N LYS A 132 2.35 -15.45 18.51
CA LYS A 132 2.15 -15.64 19.96
C LYS A 132 0.83 -16.32 20.36
N SER A 133 -0.24 -16.11 19.58
CA SER A 133 -1.55 -16.75 19.77
C SER A 133 -2.46 -16.57 18.55
N GLU A 134 -3.51 -17.38 18.44
CA GLU A 134 -4.53 -17.24 17.38
C GLU A 134 -5.14 -15.84 17.30
N SER A 135 -5.43 -15.21 18.45
CA SER A 135 -5.97 -13.85 18.49
C SER A 135 -4.98 -12.84 17.89
N HIS A 136 -3.69 -12.95 18.22
CA HIS A 136 -2.66 -12.11 17.61
C HIS A 136 -2.54 -12.36 16.10
N ARG A 137 -2.69 -13.61 15.65
CA ARG A 137 -2.68 -13.96 14.21
C ARG A 137 -3.72 -13.16 13.44
N TRP A 138 -4.97 -13.21 13.88
CA TRP A 138 -6.07 -12.57 13.18
C TRP A 138 -6.05 -11.05 13.30
N LYS A 139 -5.56 -10.52 14.42
CA LYS A 139 -5.27 -9.09 14.56
C LYS A 139 -4.23 -8.64 13.52
N LEU A 140 -3.10 -9.34 13.44
CA LEU A 140 -2.02 -9.02 12.52
C LEU A 140 -2.47 -9.19 11.06
N PHE A 141 -3.14 -10.29 10.75
CA PHE A 141 -3.74 -10.54 9.43
C PHE A 141 -4.68 -9.38 9.03
N GLY A 142 -5.61 -9.01 9.91
CA GLY A 142 -6.54 -7.90 9.69
C GLY A 142 -5.85 -6.55 9.48
N MET A 143 -4.69 -6.32 10.10
CA MET A 143 -3.86 -5.13 9.86
C MET A 143 -3.25 -5.11 8.46
N TYR A 144 -2.87 -6.28 7.91
CA TYR A 144 -2.25 -6.40 6.59
C TYR A 144 -3.27 -6.48 5.43
N VAL A 145 -4.50 -6.92 5.68
CA VAL A 145 -5.56 -7.06 4.66
C VAL A 145 -5.85 -5.76 3.90
N PRO A 146 -5.93 -4.56 4.52
CA PRO A 146 -6.14 -3.31 3.79
C PRO A 146 -5.13 -3.06 2.67
N TYR A 147 -3.87 -3.45 2.88
CA TYR A 147 -2.79 -3.33 1.89
C TYR A 147 -2.95 -4.30 0.71
N LEU A 148 -3.80 -5.33 0.83
CA LEU A 148 -4.24 -6.17 -0.29
C LEU A 148 -5.53 -5.63 -0.92
N ALA A 149 -6.52 -5.32 -0.09
CA ALA A 149 -7.88 -4.99 -0.52
C ALA A 149 -7.94 -3.67 -1.28
N VAL A 150 -7.22 -2.64 -0.84
CA VAL A 150 -7.22 -1.31 -1.48
C VAL A 150 -6.57 -1.36 -2.87
N PRO A 151 -5.38 -1.97 -3.06
CA PRO A 151 -4.79 -2.17 -4.39
C PRO A 151 -5.61 -3.08 -5.31
N LEU A 152 -6.28 -4.09 -4.77
CA LEU A 152 -7.20 -4.93 -5.54
C LEU A 152 -8.38 -4.12 -6.05
N LEU A 153 -9.00 -3.30 -5.19
CA LEU A 153 -10.07 -2.38 -5.56
C LEU A 153 -9.60 -1.37 -6.62
N LEU A 154 -8.43 -0.76 -6.44
CA LEU A 154 -7.81 0.11 -7.42
C LEU A 154 -7.69 -0.58 -8.78
N THR A 155 -7.13 -1.77 -8.80
CA THR A 155 -6.91 -2.56 -10.02
C THR A 155 -8.23 -2.86 -10.72
N ALA A 156 -9.23 -3.33 -9.97
CA ALA A 156 -10.56 -3.64 -10.49
C ALA A 156 -11.24 -2.39 -11.11
N VAL A 157 -11.19 -1.25 -10.43
CA VAL A 157 -11.76 0.01 -10.92
C VAL A 157 -11.04 0.50 -12.18
N MET A 158 -9.71 0.45 -12.20
CA MET A 158 -8.92 0.90 -13.35
C MET A 158 -9.11 -0.02 -14.57
N LEU A 159 -9.28 -1.33 -14.36
CA LEU A 159 -9.64 -2.26 -15.43
C LEU A 159 -11.04 -1.96 -15.98
N ALA A 160 -12.02 -1.76 -15.10
CA ALA A 160 -13.42 -1.55 -15.48
C ALA A 160 -13.69 -0.19 -16.16
N ARG A 161 -12.86 0.83 -15.93
CA ARG A 161 -13.07 2.20 -16.43
C ARG A 161 -11.98 2.62 -17.40
N PRO A 162 -12.28 2.78 -18.70
CA PRO A 162 -11.31 3.29 -19.69
C PRO A 162 -10.83 4.72 -19.41
N ALA A 163 -11.70 5.57 -18.83
CA ALA A 163 -11.39 6.96 -18.47
C ALA A 163 -11.75 7.23 -16.99
N PRO A 164 -10.95 6.72 -16.02
CA PRO A 164 -11.29 6.73 -14.60
C PRO A 164 -11.30 8.12 -13.95
N PHE A 165 -10.72 9.14 -14.61
CA PHE A 165 -10.64 10.52 -14.12
C PHE A 165 -11.42 11.53 -14.99
N SER A 166 -12.19 11.05 -15.97
CA SER A 166 -13.09 11.91 -16.74
C SER A 166 -14.38 12.13 -15.99
N PHE A 167 -14.46 13.23 -15.24
CA PHE A 167 -15.72 13.71 -14.67
C PHE A 167 -16.47 14.49 -15.75
N SER A 168 -17.71 14.11 -16.03
CA SER A 168 -18.58 14.91 -16.88
C SER A 168 -18.84 16.22 -16.16
N LYS A 169 -18.27 17.33 -16.64
CA LYS A 169 -18.72 18.67 -16.26
C LYS A 169 -20.23 18.72 -16.54
N LYS A 170 -21.07 18.74 -15.51
CA LYS A 170 -22.43 19.27 -15.70
C LYS A 170 -22.23 20.73 -16.04
N ILE A 171 -22.47 21.08 -17.29
CA ILE A 171 -22.59 22.45 -17.74
C ILE A 171 -23.88 22.96 -17.09
N THR A 172 -23.74 23.69 -15.99
CA THR A 172 -24.79 24.58 -15.45
C THR A 172 -24.56 25.97 -16.00
#